data_AF-F0IHS5-F1
#
_entry.id   AF-F0IHS5-F1
#
_cell.length_a   1.000
_cell.length_b   1.000
_cell.length_c   1.000
_cell.angle_alpha   90.00
_cell.angle_beta   90.00
_cell.angle_gamma   90.00
#
_symmetry.space_group_name_H-M   'P 1'
#
loop_
_entity.id
_entity.type
_entity.pdbx_description
1 polymer ?
#
loop_
_entity_poly.entity_id
_entity_poly.type
_entity_poly.pdbx_seq_one_letter_code
_entity_poly.pdbx_strand_id
1 'polypeptide(L)'
;MNMKPMNKKQDAAFTYLMLQFSFVRPLEQTLNNLNEGIYKYGSNQAMKVLNETLQDCVNCLLNALNIDLKCPALEGTFSKENEQKFIKYFTMLKQKYQEYSDVIEL
;
A
#
# COMPACT_ATOMS: atom_id res chain seq x y z
N MET A 1 -22.04 -22.99 -11.49
CA MET A 1 -20.94 -22.88 -12.48
C MET A 1 -19.75 -23.65 -11.94
N ASN A 2 -19.31 -24.71 -12.62
CA ASN A 2 -18.07 -25.40 -12.26
C ASN A 2 -16.91 -24.50 -12.71
N MET A 3 -16.29 -23.78 -11.78
CA MET A 3 -15.02 -23.11 -12.06
C MET A 3 -13.96 -24.19 -12.29
N LYS A 4 -13.47 -24.24 -13.53
CA LYS A 4 -12.31 -25.06 -13.91
C LYS A 4 -11.12 -24.60 -13.05
N PRO A 5 -10.26 -25.49 -12.54
CA PRO A 5 -9.11 -25.07 -11.75
C PRO A 5 -8.24 -24.15 -12.61
N MET A 6 -8.08 -22.90 -12.17
CA MET A 6 -7.16 -21.97 -12.81
C MET A 6 -5.74 -22.56 -12.69
N ASN A 7 -4.96 -22.53 -13.77
CA ASN A 7 -3.61 -23.10 -13.70
C ASN A 7 -2.71 -22.14 -12.89
N LYS A 8 -1.71 -22.67 -12.18
CA LYS A 8 -0.83 -21.89 -11.28
C LYS A 8 -0.21 -20.62 -11.90
N LYS A 9 0.00 -20.56 -13.23
CA LYS A 9 0.53 -19.38 -13.92
C LYS A 9 -0.52 -18.26 -14.06
N GLN A 10 -1.79 -18.62 -14.24
CA GLN A 10 -2.89 -17.65 -14.29
C GLN A 10 -3.14 -17.03 -12.91
N ASP A 11 -3.05 -17.83 -11.84
CA ASP A 11 -3.13 -17.34 -10.47
C ASP A 11 -2.01 -16.36 -10.15
N ALA A 12 -0.76 -16.69 -10.50
CA ALA A 12 0.39 -15.81 -10.28
C ALA A 12 0.27 -14.49 -11.06
N ALA A 13 -0.14 -14.53 -12.33
CA ALA A 13 -0.36 -13.34 -13.13
C ALA A 13 -1.50 -12.46 -12.59
N PHE A 14 -2.58 -13.07 -12.08
CA PHE A 14 -3.68 -12.34 -11.46
C PHE A 14 -3.23 -11.66 -10.17
N THR A 15 -2.51 -12.37 -9.29
CA THR A 15 -1.93 -11.82 -8.07
C THR A 15 -0.97 -10.68 -8.37
N TYR A 16 -0.11 -10.83 -9.39
CA TYR A 16 0.78 -9.76 -9.83
C TYR A 16 0.00 -8.50 -10.26
N LEU A 17 -1.00 -8.64 -11.13
CA LEU A 17 -1.81 -7.50 -11.57
C LEU A 17 -2.55 -6.84 -10.40
N MET A 18 -3.15 -7.63 -9.50
CA MET A 18 -3.78 -7.13 -8.28
C MET A 18 -2.81 -6.30 -7.45
N LEU A 19 -1.59 -6.79 -7.22
CA LEU A 19 -0.56 -6.06 -6.48
C LEU A 19 -0.12 -4.78 -7.20
N GLN A 20 0.02 -4.81 -8.53
CA GLN A 20 0.39 -3.62 -9.30
C GLN A 20 -0.65 -2.50 -9.16
N PHE A 21 -1.95 -2.82 -9.24
CA PHE A 21 -3.01 -1.82 -9.20
C PHE A 21 -3.44 -1.39 -7.80
N SER A 22 -3.45 -2.32 -6.84
CA SER A 22 -3.98 -2.07 -5.49
C SER A 22 -2.89 -1.74 -4.48
N PHE A 23 -1.61 -2.00 -4.79
CA PHE A 23 -0.50 -1.72 -3.89
C PHE A 23 0.56 -0.81 -4.53
N VAL A 24 1.21 -1.23 -5.63
CA VAL A 24 2.39 -0.53 -6.17
C VAL A 24 2.03 0.89 -6.62
N ARG A 25 1.06 1.03 -7.53
CA ARG A 25 0.69 2.34 -8.07
C ARG A 25 0.16 3.32 -7.01
N PRO A 26 -0.78 2.94 -6.11
CA PRO A 26 -1.25 3.85 -5.06
C PRO A 26 -0.12 4.30 -4.12
N LEU A 27 0.78 3.38 -3.76
CA LEU A 27 1.91 3.67 -2.89
C LEU A 27 2.88 4.67 -3.53
N GLU A 28 3.28 4.43 -4.79
CA GLU A 28 4.21 5.30 -5.50
C GLU A 28 3.63 6.69 -5.74
N GLN A 29 2.36 6.77 -6.14
CA GLN A 29 1.68 8.05 -6.29
C GLN A 29 1.64 8.83 -4.96
N THR A 30 1.35 8.14 -3.86
CA THR A 30 1.25 8.78 -2.54
C THR A 30 2.61 9.27 -2.06
N LEU A 31 3.68 8.50 -2.26
CA LEU A 31 5.04 8.93 -1.96
C LEU A 31 5.44 10.15 -2.79
N ASN A 32 5.13 10.16 -4.08
CA ASN A 32 5.40 11.32 -4.94
C ASN A 32 4.64 12.56 -4.45
N ASN A 33 3.35 12.42 -4.16
CA ASN A 33 2.52 13.53 -3.65
C ASN A 33 3.03 14.10 -2.33
N LEU A 34 3.52 13.24 -1.42
CA LEU A 34 4.13 13.66 -0.15
C LEU A 34 5.45 14.41 -0.40
N ASN A 35 6.31 13.89 -1.29
CA ASN A 35 7.60 14.50 -1.60
C ASN A 35 7.47 15.84 -2.35
N GLU A 36 6.42 16.00 -3.17
CA GLU A 36 6.10 17.25 -3.87
C GLU A 36 5.33 18.25 -2.99
N GLY A 37 4.94 17.87 -1.77
CA GLY A 37 4.20 18.74 -0.86
C GLY A 37 2.79 19.08 -1.34
N ILE A 38 2.14 18.17 -2.07
CA ILE A 38 0.78 18.39 -2.62
C ILE A 38 -0.26 18.54 -1.49
N TYR A 39 -0.03 17.88 -0.36
CA TYR A 39 -0.94 17.91 0.78
C TYR A 39 -0.74 19.14 1.65
N LYS A 40 -1.81 19.91 1.85
CA LYS A 40 -1.80 21.11 2.71
C LYS A 40 -1.74 20.73 4.20
N TYR A 41 -0.81 21.32 4.94
CA TYR A 41 -0.78 21.19 6.39
C TYR A 41 -2.05 21.75 7.07
N GLY A 42 -2.46 21.13 8.17
CA GLY A 42 -3.73 21.38 8.86
C GLY A 42 -4.95 20.71 8.21
N SER A 43 -4.78 19.98 7.09
CA SER A 43 -5.88 19.35 6.38
C SER A 43 -6.31 18.02 7.02
N ASN A 44 -7.56 17.95 7.47
CA ASN A 44 -8.21 16.69 7.86
C ASN A 44 -8.42 15.76 6.67
N GLN A 45 -8.70 16.32 5.49
CA GLN A 45 -8.93 15.53 4.29
C GLN A 45 -7.65 14.85 3.81
N ALA A 46 -6.51 15.55 3.84
CA ALA A 46 -5.22 14.94 3.53
C ALA A 46 -4.91 13.80 4.51
N MET A 47 -5.16 14.02 5.80
CA MET A 47 -4.97 13.00 6.82
C MET A 47 -5.82 11.74 6.56
N LYS A 48 -7.10 11.94 6.25
CA LYS A 48 -8.03 10.86 5.93
C LYS A 48 -7.55 10.06 4.71
N VAL A 49 -7.25 10.73 3.60
CA VAL A 49 -6.77 10.08 2.37
C VAL A 49 -5.49 9.29 2.63
N LEU A 50 -4.52 9.87 3.35
CA LEU A 50 -3.25 9.19 3.64
C LEU A 50 -3.43 7.96 4.54
N ASN A 51 -4.30 8.04 5.56
CA ASN A 51 -4.62 6.89 6.41
C ASN A 51 -5.37 5.79 5.63
N GLU A 52 -6.35 6.15 4.80
CA GLU A 52 -7.09 5.20 3.96
C GLU A 52 -6.14 4.49 2.98
N THR A 53 -5.30 5.24 2.26
CA THR A 53 -4.31 4.64 1.35
C THR A 53 -3.31 3.75 2.07
N LEU A 54 -2.86 4.15 3.28
CA LEU A 54 -1.95 3.34 4.08
C LEU A 54 -2.61 2.02 4.48
N GLN A 55 -3.86 2.07 4.93
CA GLN A 55 -4.64 0.90 5.30
C GLN A 55 -4.86 -0.04 4.10
N ASP A 56 -5.21 0.51 2.94
CA ASP A 56 -5.41 -0.27 1.71
C ASP A 56 -4.11 -0.96 1.26
N CYS A 57 -2.98 -0.25 1.30
CA CYS A 57 -1.67 -0.83 0.96
C CYS A 57 -1.29 -1.95 1.94
N VAL A 58 -1.49 -1.76 3.25
CA VAL A 58 -1.24 -2.79 4.25
C VAL A 58 -2.11 -4.02 4.01
N ASN A 59 -3.42 -3.83 3.82
CA ASN A 59 -4.35 -4.92 3.57
C ASN A 59 -3.97 -5.71 2.30
N CYS A 60 -3.54 -5.04 1.24
CA CYS A 60 -3.08 -5.71 0.01
C CYS A 60 -1.87 -6.61 0.28
N LEU A 61 -0.88 -6.10 1.01
CA LEU A 61 0.33 -6.88 1.34
C LEU A 61 -0.02 -8.05 2.27
N LEU A 62 -0.85 -7.81 3.28
CA LEU A 62 -1.31 -8.81 4.24
C LEU A 62 -2.12 -9.94 3.57
N ASN A 63 -3.03 -9.59 2.67
CA ASN A 63 -3.78 -10.58 1.87
C ASN A 63 -2.85 -11.40 0.96
N ALA A 64 -1.84 -10.77 0.35
CA ALA A 64 -0.86 -11.49 -0.46
C ALA A 64 0.03 -12.41 0.38
N LEU A 65 0.29 -12.06 1.64
CA LEU A 65 1.13 -12.81 2.58
C LEU A 65 0.34 -13.78 3.49
N ASN A 66 -1.00 -13.80 3.42
CA ASN A 66 -1.89 -14.51 4.35
C ASN A 66 -1.65 -14.16 5.84
N ILE A 67 -1.45 -12.87 6.15
CA ILE A 67 -1.25 -12.38 7.51
C ILE A 67 -2.44 -11.50 7.91
N ASP A 68 -2.97 -11.64 9.12
CA ASP A 68 -4.00 -10.74 9.66
C ASP A 68 -3.38 -9.77 10.65
N LEU A 69 -3.29 -8.48 10.29
CA LEU A 69 -2.72 -7.44 11.13
C LEU A 69 -3.44 -6.11 10.90
N LYS A 70 -3.65 -5.32 11.96
CA LYS A 70 -4.24 -3.98 11.84
C LYS A 70 -3.17 -2.92 11.61
N CYS A 71 -3.37 -2.10 10.58
CA CYS A 71 -2.56 -0.92 10.36
C CYS A 71 -2.89 0.18 11.39
N PRO A 72 -1.90 0.81 12.04
CA PRO A 72 -2.15 1.98 12.87
C PRO A 72 -2.53 3.19 12.01
N ALA A 73 -3.66 3.83 12.34
CA ALA A 73 -4.02 5.14 11.79
C ALA A 73 -3.32 6.24 12.60
N LEU A 74 -2.85 7.28 11.92
CA LEU A 74 -2.33 8.48 12.57
C LEU A 74 -3.47 9.44 12.89
N GLU A 75 -3.43 10.07 14.06
CA GLU A 75 -4.48 11.00 14.52
C GLU A 75 -4.14 12.48 14.22
N GLY A 76 -5.18 13.32 14.30
CA GLY A 76 -5.05 14.77 14.15
C GLY A 76 -5.16 15.27 12.71
N THR A 77 -4.62 16.46 12.45
CA THR A 77 -4.54 17.04 11.10
C THR A 77 -3.21 16.67 10.43
N PHE A 78 -3.15 16.78 9.11
CA PHE A 78 -1.89 16.58 8.40
C PHE A 78 -0.85 17.62 8.83
N SER A 79 0.25 17.16 9.42
CA SER A 79 1.33 17.98 9.94
C SER A 79 2.65 17.51 9.34
N LYS A 80 3.71 18.32 9.48
CA LYS A 80 5.06 17.93 9.05
C LYS A 80 5.56 16.66 9.76
N GLU A 81 5.18 16.47 11.03
CA GLU A 81 5.49 15.24 11.77
C GLU A 81 4.76 14.03 11.17
N ASN A 82 3.47 14.18 10.87
CA ASN A 82 2.67 13.12 10.25
C ASN A 82 3.13 12.79 8.83
N GLU A 83 3.52 13.79 8.04
CA GLU A 83 4.16 13.63 6.72
C GLU A 83 5.38 12.71 6.78
N GLN A 84 6.30 12.98 7.72
CA GLN A 84 7.49 12.15 7.92
C GLN A 84 7.14 10.72 8.33
N LYS A 85 6.13 10.55 9.19
CA LYS A 85 5.62 9.22 9.58
C LYS A 85 5.03 8.48 8.38
N PHE A 86 4.22 9.14 7.56
CA PHE A 86 3.65 8.54 6.34
C PHE A 86 4.74 8.13 5.36
N ILE A 87 5.71 9.01 5.05
CA ILE A 87 6.84 8.68 4.16
C ILE A 87 7.59 7.45 4.68
N LYS A 88 7.86 7.39 5.99
CA LYS A 88 8.50 6.23 6.62
C LYS A 88 7.67 4.96 6.42
N TYR A 89 6.36 4.99 6.70
CA TYR A 89 5.51 3.81 6.57
C TYR A 89 5.36 3.35 5.13
N PHE A 90 5.12 4.25 4.17
CA PHE A 90 5.02 3.88 2.76
C PHE A 90 6.35 3.34 2.21
N THR A 91 7.49 3.89 2.66
CA THR A 91 8.80 3.37 2.27
C THR A 91 9.05 1.97 2.82
N MET A 92 8.68 1.71 4.09
CA MET A 92 8.76 0.38 4.69
C MET A 92 7.89 -0.64 3.94
N LEU A 93 6.67 -0.24 3.54
CA LEU A 93 5.78 -1.10 2.75
C LEU A 93 6.39 -1.43 1.38
N LYS A 94 6.98 -0.44 0.70
CA LYS A 94 7.68 -0.66 -0.58
C LYS A 94 8.81 -1.66 -0.43
N GLN A 95 9.62 -1.54 0.62
CA GLN A 95 10.72 -2.47 0.90
C GLN A 95 10.21 -3.90 1.16
N LYS A 96 9.15 -4.05 1.97
CA LYS A 96 8.54 -5.36 2.25
C LYS A 96 7.97 -6.03 1.01
N TYR A 97 7.36 -5.25 0.12
CA TYR A 97 6.91 -5.75 -1.16
C TYR A 97 8.07 -6.22 -2.04
N GLN A 98 9.17 -5.47 -2.11
CA GLN A 98 10.38 -5.86 -2.85
C GLN A 98 10.99 -7.17 -2.32
N GLU A 99 11.13 -7.28 -1.00
CA GLU A 99 11.58 -8.52 -0.35
C GLU A 99 10.67 -9.70 -0.72
N TYR A 100 9.36 -9.49 -0.84
CA TYR A 100 8.42 -10.54 -1.24
C TYR A 100 8.50 -10.87 -2.74
N SER A 101 8.51 -9.87 -3.62
CA SER A 101 8.58 -10.10 -5.07
C SER A 101 9.83 -10.88 -5.47
N ASP A 102 10.96 -10.58 -4.82
CA ASP A 102 12.23 -11.28 -5.05
C ASP A 102 12.15 -12.77 -4.67
N VAL A 103 11.33 -13.13 -3.68
CA VAL A 103 11.16 -14.51 -3.20
C VAL A 103 10.23 -15.34 -4.08
N ILE A 104 9.20 -14.73 -4.65
CA ILE A 104 8.20 -15.45 -5.48
C ILE A 104 8.45 -15.33 -6.99
N GLU A 105 9.62 -14.81 -7.39
CA GLU A 105 10.03 -14.59 -8.78
C GLU A 105 8.95 -13.87 -9.62
N LEU A 106 8.26 -12.89 -9.01
CA LEU A 106 7.31 -12.02 -9.73
C LEU A 106 8.01 -10.85 -10.41
#